data_AF-A0A972GLJ4-F1
#
_entry.id   AF-A0A972GLJ4-F1
#
_cell.length_a   1.000
_cell.length_b   1.000
_cell.length_c   1.000
_cell.angle_alpha   90.00
_cell.angle_beta   90.00
_cell.angle_gamma   90.00
#
_symmetry.space_group_name_H-M   'P 1'
#
loop_
_entity.id
_entity.type
_entity.pdbx_description
1 polymer ?
#
loop_
_entity_poly.entity_id
_entity_poly.type
_entity_poly.pdbx_seq_one_letter_code
_entity_poly.pdbx_strand_id
1 'polypeptide(L)'
;MIFRSFQRFFALLCVLTMMFTLTSTHTATPTQAQDERPVMAFYYPWYEPSDWSYARMSDIAAPQYQGGDEDVLQRHIQQADDAGIDALICTWYGPNEDRLDGRCRRMLQLVEESGRDLKIAIIPDQSASFIGSMRTVGGLAEAIGVLRRDFTSSPAYFTFEGKPAVFWFNPPSLGGVGTWEQLRNQADPNRDQYWFGGTDNFNYLDVYDALYYYDITWESTPGLAMNSYAGRLENYNSSRGTNKPFIATVMTGYDDLRIRPNGHRRNRSGGEYYRGTWQTAMDRNADAVVLTSFNEFYEGTHIEPSEQFGDLYLRLTQELSAQFRSYQPPPPPPDGGPCRAFPETGHQVCGRMLEFWEQNGGLPVFGFPITEQFEEQIEGKAVQTQIFERNRLELHPENDRPYDVLLGRLGVDSLEAQERDWTSFGRSDPNAPNYFAETGQAIAPEFWGYWSSNGLEFDGQAGKSFAESLALFGMPISAPVMEVNPTDGQEYLTQHFERARFEYHPENAGTPYVVLLGLLGRELNGIE
;
A
#
# COMPACT_ATOMS: atom_id res chain seq x y z
N MET A 1 -30.15 5.58 -93.42
CA MET A 1 -30.25 7.04 -93.23
C MET A 1 -29.05 7.47 -92.38
N ILE A 2 -28.01 8.00 -93.06
CA ILE A 2 -27.36 9.31 -92.85
C ILE A 2 -26.31 9.25 -91.71
N PHE A 3 -25.04 8.91 -92.00
CA PHE A 3 -23.90 9.69 -92.55
C PHE A 3 -23.05 10.41 -91.48
N ARG A 4 -21.75 10.01 -91.41
CA ARG A 4 -20.51 10.84 -91.32
C ARG A 4 -20.39 11.86 -90.16
N SER A 5 -19.25 12.28 -89.62
CA SER A 5 -17.79 12.05 -89.76
C SER A 5 -17.13 13.17 -88.93
N PHE A 6 -15.97 12.94 -88.29
CA PHE A 6 -14.93 13.96 -88.02
C PHE A 6 -15.28 15.14 -87.07
N GLN A 7 -14.39 15.87 -86.40
CA GLN A 7 -13.04 15.74 -85.83
C GLN A 7 -12.80 17.08 -85.08
N ARG A 8 -12.03 17.06 -83.97
CA ARG A 8 -11.05 18.10 -83.53
C ARG A 8 -11.49 19.38 -82.77
N PHE A 9 -10.91 19.47 -81.54
CA PHE A 9 -10.18 20.59 -80.90
C PHE A 9 -10.93 21.89 -80.54
N PHE A 10 -10.70 22.64 -79.45
CA PHE A 10 -9.64 22.73 -78.42
C PHE A 10 -10.21 23.53 -77.20
N ALA A 11 -9.47 23.51 -76.07
CA ALA A 11 -9.42 24.52 -74.98
C ALA A 11 -10.49 24.46 -73.86
N LEU A 12 -10.22 24.73 -72.59
CA LEU A 12 -9.02 24.79 -71.72
C LEU A 12 -9.58 25.04 -70.29
N LEU A 13 -8.88 24.53 -69.28
CA LEU A 13 -8.71 25.12 -67.94
C LEU A 13 -9.61 24.68 -66.76
N CYS A 14 -8.90 24.46 -65.64
CA CYS A 14 -9.28 24.22 -64.24
C CYS A 14 -9.55 22.77 -63.80
N VAL A 15 -8.48 21.98 -63.68
CA VAL A 15 -8.44 20.82 -62.76
C VAL A 15 -7.73 21.27 -61.50
N LEU A 16 -8.47 21.35 -60.40
CA LEU A 16 -7.90 21.44 -59.06
C LEU A 16 -7.33 20.05 -58.71
N THR A 17 -6.02 19.96 -58.55
CA THR A 17 -5.33 18.78 -58.02
C THR A 17 -5.67 18.62 -56.53
N MET A 18 -6.48 17.61 -56.21
CA MET A 18 -6.70 17.16 -54.83
C MET A 18 -5.61 16.13 -54.51
N MET A 19 -4.59 16.55 -53.75
CA MET A 19 -3.60 15.65 -53.15
C MET A 19 -4.34 14.74 -52.15
N PHE A 20 -4.49 13.47 -52.48
CA PHE A 20 -4.83 12.44 -51.50
C PHE A 20 -3.57 12.13 -50.70
N THR A 21 -3.46 12.67 -49.49
CA THR A 21 -2.58 12.15 -48.47
C THR A 21 -3.10 10.76 -48.08
N LEU A 22 -2.40 9.71 -48.52
CA LEU A 22 -2.54 8.37 -47.95
C LEU A 22 -2.04 8.42 -46.51
N THR A 23 -2.94 8.72 -45.58
CA THR A 23 -2.71 8.44 -44.17
C THR A 23 -2.80 6.93 -44.00
N SER A 24 -1.66 6.27 -44.02
CA SER A 24 -1.53 4.90 -43.53
C SER A 24 -1.92 4.93 -42.06
N THR A 25 -3.15 4.53 -41.75
CA THR A 25 -3.54 4.17 -40.39
C THR A 25 -2.77 2.89 -40.05
N HIS A 26 -1.59 3.04 -39.45
CA HIS A 26 -0.99 1.96 -38.69
C HIS A 26 -1.97 1.63 -37.58
N THR A 27 -2.82 0.63 -37.80
CA THR A 27 -3.38 -0.15 -36.70
C THR A 27 -2.18 -0.80 -36.04
N ALA A 28 -1.72 -0.21 -34.94
CA ALA A 28 -0.79 -0.86 -34.04
C ALA A 28 -1.42 -2.20 -33.69
N THR A 29 -0.78 -3.28 -34.12
CA THR A 29 -0.94 -4.58 -33.47
C THR A 29 -0.75 -4.32 -31.98
N PRO A 30 -1.64 -4.79 -31.08
CA PRO A 30 -1.38 -4.67 -29.66
C PRO A 30 -0.12 -5.50 -29.38
N THR A 31 1.02 -4.81 -29.28
CA THR A 31 2.23 -5.38 -28.71
C THR A 31 1.89 -5.61 -27.24
N GLN A 32 1.49 -6.85 -26.97
CA GLN A 32 1.56 -7.55 -25.69
C GLN A 32 1.93 -6.63 -24.52
N ALA A 33 0.91 -6.16 -23.80
CA ALA A 33 1.02 -5.50 -22.51
C ALA A 33 1.60 -6.51 -21.49
N GLN A 34 2.90 -6.71 -21.55
CA GLN A 34 3.65 -7.34 -20.49
C GLN A 34 3.86 -6.25 -19.43
N ASP A 35 3.07 -6.33 -18.36
CA ASP A 35 3.29 -5.77 -17.02
C ASP A 35 3.34 -4.24 -16.85
N GLU A 36 2.18 -3.61 -16.62
CA GLU A 36 2.10 -2.19 -16.23
C GLU A 36 2.55 -1.91 -14.78
N ARG A 37 2.80 -2.94 -13.96
CA ARG A 37 3.15 -2.79 -12.53
C ARG A 37 4.27 -3.74 -12.11
N PRO A 38 5.55 -3.39 -12.35
CA PRO A 38 6.65 -4.31 -12.09
C PRO A 38 6.91 -4.50 -10.58
N VAL A 39 7.38 -5.70 -10.23
CA VAL A 39 7.84 -6.09 -8.90
C VAL A 39 9.36 -6.26 -8.94
N MET A 40 10.08 -5.48 -8.15
CA MET A 40 11.53 -5.45 -8.13
C MET A 40 12.01 -5.84 -6.73
N ALA A 41 13.21 -6.40 -6.58
CA ALA A 41 13.77 -6.74 -5.26
C ALA A 41 15.24 -6.37 -5.14
N PHE A 42 15.62 -5.78 -4.00
CA PHE A 42 17.04 -5.55 -3.69
C PHE A 42 17.78 -6.88 -3.52
N TYR A 43 18.93 -7.01 -4.16
CA TYR A 43 19.72 -8.24 -4.22
C TYR A 43 21.17 -8.00 -3.82
N TYR A 44 21.68 -8.87 -2.95
CA TYR A 44 23.00 -8.74 -2.34
C TYR A 44 23.90 -9.92 -2.74
N PRO A 45 24.77 -9.72 -3.74
CA PRO A 45 25.70 -10.76 -4.20
C PRO A 45 26.89 -10.99 -3.26
N TRP A 46 26.90 -10.46 -2.02
CA TRP A 46 28.14 -10.28 -1.25
C TRP A 46 28.51 -11.41 -0.29
N TYR A 47 27.67 -12.42 -0.11
CA TYR A 47 27.92 -13.42 0.93
C TYR A 47 29.14 -14.28 0.63
N GLU A 48 29.93 -14.53 1.66
CA GLU A 48 30.98 -15.53 1.69
C GLU A 48 30.59 -16.64 2.68
N PRO A 49 31.14 -17.87 2.57
CA PRO A 49 30.81 -18.96 3.48
C PRO A 49 31.01 -18.63 4.97
N SER A 50 31.96 -17.74 5.29
CA SER A 50 32.21 -17.29 6.66
C SER A 50 31.16 -16.34 7.22
N ASP A 51 30.23 -15.83 6.40
CA ASP A 51 29.22 -14.87 6.83
C ASP A 51 28.09 -15.53 7.63
N TRP A 52 27.69 -16.73 7.22
CA TRP A 52 26.56 -17.48 7.78
C TRP A 52 26.76 -17.81 9.27
N SER A 53 26.09 -17.04 10.13
CA SER A 53 26.21 -17.19 11.56
C SER A 53 25.05 -16.56 12.31
N TYR A 54 24.42 -17.34 13.18
CA TYR A 54 23.42 -16.86 14.13
C TYR A 54 23.96 -15.85 15.16
N ALA A 55 25.29 -15.70 15.25
CA ALA A 55 25.90 -14.65 16.05
C ALA A 55 25.72 -13.25 15.43
N ARG A 56 25.48 -13.16 14.12
CA ARG A 56 25.31 -11.90 13.39
C ARG A 56 23.96 -11.77 12.70
N MET A 57 23.25 -12.87 12.45
CA MET A 57 22.01 -12.88 11.67
C MET A 57 20.85 -13.47 12.48
N SER A 58 19.65 -12.94 12.25
CA SER A 58 18.42 -13.44 12.86
C SER A 58 17.96 -14.77 12.28
N ASP A 59 18.39 -15.07 11.06
CA ASP A 59 18.14 -16.29 10.33
C ASP A 59 19.31 -16.60 9.37
N ILE A 60 19.35 -17.80 8.79
CA ILE A 60 20.43 -18.23 7.90
C ILE A 60 19.84 -18.84 6.63
N ALA A 61 20.49 -18.58 5.49
CA ALA A 61 20.13 -19.18 4.20
C ALA A 61 20.20 -20.70 4.23
N ALA A 62 19.22 -21.35 3.58
CA ALA A 62 19.14 -22.80 3.47
C ALA A 62 19.01 -23.21 2.00
N PRO A 63 20.08 -23.75 1.37
CA PRO A 63 21.40 -24.03 1.93
C PRO A 63 22.29 -22.77 2.00
N GLN A 64 23.26 -22.77 2.92
CA GLN A 64 24.34 -21.78 2.96
C GLN A 64 25.20 -21.84 1.69
N TYR A 65 25.74 -20.70 1.26
CA TYR A 65 26.37 -20.57 -0.05
C TYR A 65 27.50 -19.52 -0.10
N GLN A 66 28.24 -19.50 -1.20
CA GLN A 66 29.08 -18.37 -1.60
C GLN A 66 28.36 -17.60 -2.71
N GLY A 67 28.15 -16.29 -2.51
CA GLY A 67 27.25 -15.48 -3.34
C GLY A 67 27.69 -15.28 -4.79
N GLY A 68 28.92 -15.68 -5.15
CA GLY A 68 29.44 -15.62 -6.50
C GLY A 68 29.45 -16.95 -7.25
N ASP A 69 29.04 -18.05 -6.62
CA ASP A 69 29.01 -19.37 -7.26
C ASP A 69 27.89 -19.40 -8.33
N GLU A 70 28.19 -20.02 -9.48
CA GLU A 70 27.31 -19.96 -10.65
C GLU A 70 25.95 -20.63 -10.40
N ASP A 71 25.94 -21.78 -9.74
CA ASP A 71 24.73 -22.51 -9.38
C ASP A 71 23.84 -21.74 -8.39
N VAL A 72 24.46 -20.97 -7.49
CA VAL A 72 23.77 -20.06 -6.56
C VAL A 72 23.12 -18.92 -7.32
N LEU A 73 23.84 -18.23 -8.20
CA LEU A 73 23.31 -17.14 -9.02
C LEU A 73 22.15 -17.64 -9.90
N GLN A 74 22.31 -18.79 -10.55
CA GLN A 74 21.24 -19.42 -11.36
C GLN A 74 20.02 -19.76 -10.51
N ARG A 75 20.22 -20.31 -9.30
CA ARG A 75 19.12 -20.62 -8.37
C ARG A 75 18.37 -19.35 -7.95
N HIS A 76 19.06 -18.28 -7.61
CA HIS A 76 18.43 -17.03 -7.17
C HIS A 76 17.65 -16.37 -8.31
N ILE A 77 18.21 -16.38 -9.53
CA ILE A 77 17.50 -15.97 -10.75
C ILE A 77 16.21 -16.79 -10.92
N GLN A 78 16.29 -18.12 -10.79
CA GLN A 78 15.13 -18.99 -10.85
C GLN A 78 14.07 -18.63 -9.80
N GLN A 79 14.49 -18.51 -8.55
CA GLN A 79 13.58 -18.28 -7.43
C GLN A 79 12.88 -16.93 -7.53
N ALA A 80 13.59 -15.90 -7.99
CA ALA A 80 13.02 -14.59 -8.22
C ALA A 80 11.98 -14.61 -9.34
N ASP A 81 12.32 -15.19 -10.49
CA ASP A 81 11.43 -15.32 -11.65
C ASP A 81 10.17 -16.14 -11.29
N ASP A 82 10.32 -17.29 -10.63
CA ASP A 82 9.19 -18.12 -10.19
C ASP A 82 8.29 -17.42 -9.15
N ALA A 83 8.87 -16.54 -8.34
CA ALA A 83 8.15 -15.74 -7.34
C ALA A 83 7.44 -14.51 -7.93
N GLY A 84 7.51 -14.29 -9.24
CA GLY A 84 6.87 -13.15 -9.89
C GLY A 84 7.62 -11.82 -9.70
N ILE A 85 8.93 -11.87 -9.48
CA ILE A 85 9.82 -10.70 -9.47
C ILE A 85 10.30 -10.46 -10.89
N ASP A 86 10.13 -9.23 -11.39
CA ASP A 86 10.55 -8.82 -12.73
C ASP A 86 12.00 -8.31 -12.77
N ALA A 87 12.53 -7.83 -11.65
CA ALA A 87 13.93 -7.40 -11.59
C ALA A 87 14.61 -7.62 -10.25
N LEU A 88 15.85 -8.13 -10.30
CA LEU A 88 16.77 -8.09 -9.17
C LEU A 88 17.66 -6.84 -9.29
N ILE A 89 17.65 -6.01 -8.24
CA ILE A 89 18.44 -4.78 -8.14
C ILE A 89 19.76 -5.16 -7.45
N CYS A 90 20.80 -5.44 -8.25
CA CYS A 90 22.09 -5.92 -7.78
C CYS A 90 22.90 -4.81 -7.12
N THR A 91 23.22 -4.99 -5.83
CA THR A 91 24.09 -4.07 -5.07
C THR A 91 25.51 -4.09 -5.61
N TRP A 92 26.02 -2.91 -5.95
CA TRP A 92 27.28 -2.75 -6.65
C TRP A 92 28.17 -1.67 -6.00
N TYR A 93 29.44 -2.00 -5.74
CA TYR A 93 30.43 -1.11 -5.13
C TYR A 93 31.34 -0.41 -6.16
N GLY A 94 30.89 -0.35 -7.41
CA GLY A 94 31.59 0.36 -8.47
C GLY A 94 32.58 -0.52 -9.23
N PRO A 95 33.18 0.03 -10.29
CA PRO A 95 34.01 -0.75 -11.22
C PRO A 95 35.39 -1.09 -10.68
N ASN A 96 35.76 -0.55 -9.51
CA ASN A 96 37.05 -0.77 -8.86
C ASN A 96 36.96 -1.80 -7.71
N GLU A 97 35.82 -2.49 -7.58
CA GLU A 97 35.62 -3.60 -6.65
C GLU A 97 35.24 -4.84 -7.47
N ASP A 98 36.25 -5.64 -7.83
CA ASP A 98 36.12 -6.73 -8.81
C ASP A 98 35.08 -7.79 -8.40
N ARG A 99 34.85 -7.97 -7.11
CA ARG A 99 34.01 -9.04 -6.59
C ARG A 99 32.55 -8.82 -6.91
N LEU A 100 31.96 -7.69 -6.50
CA LEU A 100 30.56 -7.40 -6.76
C LEU A 100 30.35 -6.94 -8.21
N ASP A 101 31.32 -6.26 -8.83
CA ASP A 101 31.28 -5.93 -10.25
C ASP A 101 31.19 -7.20 -11.12
N GLY A 102 32.08 -8.17 -10.86
CA GLY A 102 32.07 -9.45 -11.55
C GLY A 102 30.76 -10.24 -11.32
N ARG A 103 30.25 -10.26 -10.08
CA ARG A 103 29.01 -10.97 -9.73
C ARG A 103 27.77 -10.35 -10.42
N CYS A 104 27.61 -9.02 -10.39
CA CYS A 104 26.48 -8.37 -11.08
C CYS A 104 26.54 -8.54 -12.60
N ARG A 105 27.75 -8.50 -13.21
CA ARG A 105 27.92 -8.82 -14.64
C ARG A 105 27.54 -10.26 -14.96
N ARG A 106 27.96 -11.21 -14.12
CA ARG A 106 27.62 -12.62 -14.33
C ARG A 106 26.13 -12.86 -14.21
N MET A 107 25.44 -12.21 -13.26
CA MET A 107 23.98 -12.28 -13.18
C MET A 107 23.29 -11.80 -14.45
N LEU A 108 23.72 -10.65 -15.00
CA LEU A 108 23.17 -10.13 -16.26
C LEU A 108 23.33 -11.13 -17.41
N GLN A 109 24.51 -11.74 -17.54
CA GLN A 109 24.78 -12.78 -18.55
C GLN A 109 23.92 -14.04 -18.32
N LEU A 110 23.81 -14.51 -17.08
CA LEU A 110 23.01 -15.69 -16.75
C LEU A 110 21.53 -15.48 -17.06
N VAL A 111 20.99 -14.27 -16.85
CA VAL A 111 19.63 -13.94 -17.25
C VAL A 111 19.49 -14.01 -18.78
N GLU A 112 20.40 -13.40 -19.54
CA GLU A 112 20.41 -13.51 -21.01
C GLU A 112 20.48 -14.97 -21.50
N GLU A 113 21.36 -15.77 -20.88
CA GLU A 113 21.56 -17.19 -21.21
C GLU A 113 20.32 -18.04 -20.88
N SER A 114 19.60 -17.69 -19.81
CA SER A 114 18.43 -18.44 -19.34
C SER A 114 17.19 -18.26 -20.21
N GLY A 115 17.09 -17.15 -20.95
CA GLY A 115 15.90 -16.77 -21.71
C GLY A 115 14.67 -16.44 -20.85
N ARG A 116 14.85 -16.17 -19.55
CA ARG A 116 13.78 -15.75 -18.62
C ARG A 116 13.38 -14.30 -18.83
N ASP A 117 12.19 -13.97 -18.33
CA ASP A 117 11.65 -12.61 -18.39
C ASP A 117 12.24 -11.70 -17.30
N LEU A 118 12.74 -12.26 -16.17
CA LEU A 118 13.50 -11.55 -15.15
C LEU A 118 14.57 -10.63 -15.77
N LYS A 119 14.77 -9.45 -15.17
CA LYS A 119 15.79 -8.47 -15.53
C LYS A 119 16.73 -8.17 -14.37
N ILE A 120 17.84 -7.50 -14.68
CA ILE A 120 18.79 -6.99 -13.69
C ILE A 120 18.82 -5.47 -13.75
N ALA A 121 18.73 -4.83 -12.58
CA ALA A 121 19.06 -3.42 -12.39
C ALA A 121 20.29 -3.29 -11.48
N ILE A 122 20.92 -2.13 -11.46
CA ILE A 122 22.07 -1.87 -10.58
C ILE A 122 21.72 -0.76 -9.57
N ILE A 123 22.14 -0.99 -8.32
CA ILE A 123 22.20 0.05 -7.28
C ILE A 123 23.66 0.31 -6.89
N PRO A 124 24.26 1.42 -7.37
CA PRO A 124 25.56 1.86 -6.88
C PRO A 124 25.40 2.28 -5.42
N ASP A 125 25.97 1.52 -4.50
CA ASP A 125 25.90 1.85 -3.08
C ASP A 125 27.05 2.79 -2.70
N GLN A 126 26.86 4.07 -3.01
CA GLN A 126 27.84 5.09 -2.68
C GLN A 126 28.00 5.31 -1.17
N SER A 127 27.03 4.86 -0.37
CA SER A 127 27.03 5.05 1.08
C SER A 127 27.91 4.01 1.80
N ALA A 128 27.86 2.76 1.34
CA ALA A 128 28.65 1.65 1.88
C ALA A 128 30.06 1.57 1.27
N SER A 129 30.34 2.35 0.21
CA SER A 129 31.59 2.23 -0.55
C SER A 129 32.82 2.26 0.37
N PHE A 130 33.50 1.12 0.44
CA PHE A 130 34.79 0.88 1.09
C PHE A 130 35.94 1.58 0.36
N ILE A 131 35.69 1.99 -0.89
CA ILE A 131 36.60 2.74 -1.75
C ILE A 131 36.03 4.16 -1.90
N GLY A 132 36.77 5.18 -1.46
CA GLY A 132 36.26 6.55 -1.39
C GLY A 132 35.86 7.18 -2.74
N SER A 133 36.16 6.54 -3.88
CA SER A 133 35.93 7.10 -5.22
C SER A 133 34.46 7.41 -5.50
N MET A 134 33.53 6.50 -5.15
CA MET A 134 32.10 6.71 -5.38
C MET A 134 31.45 7.69 -4.39
N ARG A 135 32.19 8.27 -3.43
CA ARG A 135 31.66 9.29 -2.51
C ARG A 135 31.77 10.72 -3.08
N THR A 136 32.02 10.84 -4.39
CA THR A 136 32.19 12.12 -5.07
C THR A 136 31.38 12.15 -6.36
N VAL A 137 30.99 13.35 -6.80
CA VAL A 137 30.30 13.55 -8.09
C VAL A 137 31.12 12.98 -9.25
N GLY A 138 32.43 13.23 -9.28
CA GLY A 138 33.30 12.74 -10.33
C GLY A 138 33.38 11.22 -10.39
N GLY A 139 33.61 10.56 -9.25
CA GLY A 139 33.71 9.10 -9.23
C GLY A 139 32.37 8.40 -9.50
N LEU A 140 31.23 8.99 -9.10
CA LEU A 140 29.92 8.47 -9.50
C LEU A 140 29.63 8.68 -10.99
N ALA A 141 30.04 9.81 -11.57
CA ALA A 141 29.89 10.02 -13.01
C ALA A 141 30.71 8.99 -13.82
N GLU A 142 31.92 8.65 -13.36
CA GLU A 142 32.73 7.57 -13.93
C GLU A 142 32.03 6.21 -13.80
N ALA A 143 31.49 5.90 -12.61
CA ALA A 143 30.76 4.67 -12.36
C ALA A 143 29.51 4.54 -13.26
N ILE A 144 28.73 5.61 -13.43
CA ILE A 144 27.59 5.64 -14.37
C ILE A 144 28.06 5.43 -15.81
N GLY A 145 29.23 5.95 -16.19
CA GLY A 145 29.83 5.68 -17.49
C GLY A 145 30.07 4.19 -17.73
N VAL A 146 30.50 3.46 -16.71
CA VAL A 146 30.64 2.00 -16.75
C VAL A 146 29.27 1.31 -16.85
N LEU A 147 28.29 1.72 -16.04
CA LEU A 147 26.93 1.18 -16.11
C LEU A 147 26.34 1.30 -17.52
N ARG A 148 26.46 2.48 -18.13
CA ARG A 148 25.95 2.75 -19.47
C ARG A 148 26.62 1.88 -20.54
N ARG A 149 27.93 1.70 -20.43
CA ARG A 149 28.73 0.93 -21.40
C ARG A 149 28.44 -0.56 -21.29
N ASP A 150 28.38 -1.08 -20.07
CA ASP A 150 28.52 -2.51 -19.82
C ASP A 150 27.24 -3.22 -19.39
N PHE A 151 26.28 -2.47 -18.82
CA PHE A 151 25.06 -3.06 -18.27
C PHE A 151 23.83 -2.63 -19.07
N THR A 152 23.62 -1.33 -19.27
CA THR A 152 22.32 -0.83 -19.81
C THR A 152 22.08 -1.16 -21.29
N SER A 153 23.08 -1.67 -22.00
CA SER A 153 22.95 -2.11 -23.40
C SER A 153 22.42 -3.53 -23.53
N SER A 154 22.37 -4.30 -22.43
CA SER A 154 21.86 -5.66 -22.39
C SER A 154 20.34 -5.71 -22.47
N PRO A 155 19.75 -6.64 -23.24
CA PRO A 155 18.29 -6.91 -23.21
C PRO A 155 17.81 -7.56 -21.89
N ALA A 156 18.73 -8.02 -21.04
CA ALA A 156 18.43 -8.47 -19.68
C ALA A 156 18.47 -7.32 -18.67
N TYR A 157 18.82 -6.09 -19.08
CA TYR A 157 18.81 -4.94 -18.18
C TYR A 157 17.38 -4.40 -18.00
N PHE A 158 17.02 -4.08 -16.76
CA PHE A 158 15.68 -3.60 -16.44
C PHE A 158 15.44 -2.18 -16.97
N THR A 159 14.29 -1.99 -17.61
CA THR A 159 13.84 -0.68 -18.07
C THR A 159 12.52 -0.31 -17.40
N PHE A 160 12.37 0.96 -17.02
CA PHE A 160 11.13 1.52 -16.50
C PHE A 160 10.73 2.71 -17.38
N GLU A 161 9.46 2.77 -17.80
CA GLU A 161 8.96 3.76 -18.77
C GLU A 161 9.84 3.87 -20.04
N GLY A 162 10.36 2.73 -20.51
CA GLY A 162 11.20 2.64 -21.71
C GLY A 162 12.64 3.12 -21.55
N LYS A 163 13.09 3.46 -20.34
CA LYS A 163 14.48 3.89 -20.05
C LYS A 163 15.21 2.89 -19.15
N PRO A 164 16.53 2.68 -19.32
CA PRO A 164 17.31 1.87 -18.39
C PRO A 164 17.24 2.43 -16.96
N ALA A 165 16.84 1.60 -16.01
CA ALA A 165 16.64 2.00 -14.62
C ALA A 165 17.96 1.99 -13.83
N VAL A 166 18.19 2.99 -12.99
CA VAL A 166 19.31 3.05 -12.03
C VAL A 166 18.76 3.42 -10.66
N PHE A 167 19.11 2.62 -9.65
CA PHE A 167 18.68 2.83 -8.27
C PHE A 167 19.80 3.47 -7.46
N TRP A 168 19.44 4.32 -6.51
CA TRP A 168 20.40 5.06 -5.70
C TRP A 168 20.05 4.92 -4.23
N PHE A 169 20.94 4.30 -3.45
CA PHE A 169 20.73 4.14 -2.02
C PHE A 169 21.04 5.44 -1.28
N ASN A 170 20.14 5.92 -0.42
CA ASN A 170 20.38 7.08 0.45
C ASN A 170 21.01 8.30 -0.25
N PRO A 171 20.33 8.95 -1.22
CA PRO A 171 20.85 10.14 -1.89
C PRO A 171 21.47 11.22 -0.98
N PRO A 172 20.91 11.53 0.21
CA PRO A 172 21.53 12.48 1.15
C PRO A 172 22.99 12.18 1.54
N SER A 173 23.48 10.94 1.38
CA SER A 173 24.86 10.56 1.70
C SER A 173 25.92 11.24 0.83
N LEU A 174 25.57 11.64 -0.41
CA LEU A 174 26.48 12.33 -1.33
C LEU A 174 26.43 13.85 -1.15
N GLY A 175 25.24 14.38 -0.83
CA GLY A 175 24.98 15.81 -0.74
C GLY A 175 23.50 16.13 -1.01
N GLY A 176 23.16 17.42 -0.96
CA GLY A 176 21.80 17.90 -1.23
C GLY A 176 21.40 17.83 -2.71
N VAL A 177 20.18 18.28 -3.01
CA VAL A 177 19.60 18.26 -4.37
C VAL A 177 20.54 18.85 -5.43
N GLY A 178 21.20 19.98 -5.15
CA GLY A 178 22.14 20.60 -6.12
C GLY A 178 23.38 19.75 -6.43
N THR A 179 23.86 18.93 -5.48
CA THR A 179 24.96 17.97 -5.72
C THR A 179 24.52 16.87 -6.68
N TRP A 180 23.30 16.38 -6.52
CA TRP A 180 22.73 15.37 -7.42
C TRP A 180 22.37 15.94 -8.78
N GLU A 181 21.92 17.21 -8.85
CA GLU A 181 21.72 17.90 -10.11
C GLU A 181 23.04 18.03 -10.88
N GLN A 182 24.13 18.39 -10.20
CA GLN A 182 25.47 18.42 -10.79
C GLN A 182 25.87 17.04 -11.34
N LEU A 183 25.67 15.98 -10.56
CA LEU A 183 25.96 14.61 -10.99
C LEU A 183 25.13 14.21 -12.22
N ARG A 184 23.81 14.41 -12.17
CA ARG A 184 22.93 14.00 -13.27
C ARG A 184 23.20 14.81 -14.54
N ASN A 185 23.52 16.10 -14.43
CA ASN A 185 23.97 16.93 -15.56
C ASN A 185 25.30 16.44 -16.15
N GLN A 186 26.22 15.93 -15.33
CA GLN A 186 27.51 15.43 -15.79
C GLN A 186 27.40 14.03 -16.43
N ALA A 187 26.64 13.13 -15.82
CA ALA A 187 26.60 11.72 -16.20
C ALA A 187 25.45 11.35 -17.16
N ASP A 188 24.31 12.04 -17.04
CA ASP A 188 23.09 11.81 -17.80
C ASP A 188 22.42 13.12 -18.26
N PRO A 189 23.14 13.99 -19.02
CA PRO A 189 22.63 15.31 -19.40
C PRO A 189 21.32 15.27 -20.21
N ASN A 190 21.13 14.21 -21.00
CA ASN A 190 19.96 14.02 -21.85
C ASN A 190 18.78 13.35 -21.14
N ARG A 191 18.96 12.89 -19.89
CA ARG A 191 17.95 12.15 -19.12
C ARG A 191 17.53 10.85 -19.81
N ASP A 192 18.52 10.12 -20.33
CA ASP A 192 18.33 8.87 -21.07
C ASP A 192 18.12 7.67 -20.11
N GLN A 193 18.37 7.83 -18.82
CA GLN A 193 18.14 6.83 -17.78
C GLN A 193 16.95 7.21 -16.87
N TYR A 194 16.33 6.20 -16.26
CA TYR A 194 15.32 6.38 -15.22
C TYR A 194 15.97 6.26 -13.84
N TRP A 195 15.96 7.33 -13.04
CA TRP A 195 16.62 7.35 -11.73
C TRP A 195 15.62 7.19 -10.59
N PHE A 196 15.81 6.12 -9.82
CA PHE A 196 15.10 5.85 -8.57
C PHE A 196 15.96 6.27 -7.37
N GLY A 197 15.46 7.18 -6.54
CA GLY A 197 16.16 7.65 -5.34
C GLY A 197 15.61 7.04 -4.06
N GLY A 198 16.47 6.40 -3.27
CA GLY A 198 16.12 5.80 -1.98
C GLY A 198 16.07 6.81 -0.85
N THR A 199 15.01 7.62 -0.79
CA THR A 199 14.75 8.61 0.27
C THR A 199 13.27 8.99 0.29
N ASP A 200 12.76 9.39 1.45
CA ASP A 200 11.42 9.93 1.59
C ASP A 200 11.38 11.49 1.57
N ASN A 201 12.52 12.12 1.25
CA ASN A 201 12.61 13.56 1.06
C ASN A 201 12.28 13.94 -0.40
N PHE A 202 11.04 14.40 -0.61
CA PHE A 202 10.50 14.69 -1.94
C PHE A 202 11.13 15.89 -2.65
N ASN A 203 12.00 16.66 -2.00
CA ASN A 203 12.80 17.67 -2.71
C ASN A 203 13.75 17.02 -3.74
N TYR A 204 14.10 15.74 -3.58
CA TYR A 204 14.91 15.03 -4.56
C TYR A 204 14.16 14.68 -5.86
N LEU A 205 12.82 14.77 -5.91
CA LEU A 205 12.06 14.57 -7.17
C LEU A 205 12.33 15.62 -8.25
N ASP A 206 13.02 16.72 -7.89
CA ASP A 206 13.52 17.72 -8.83
C ASP A 206 14.69 17.17 -9.67
N VAL A 207 15.37 16.13 -9.17
CA VAL A 207 16.51 15.47 -9.85
C VAL A 207 16.22 14.02 -10.19
N TYR A 208 15.37 13.33 -9.44
CA TYR A 208 15.03 11.92 -9.63
C TYR A 208 13.69 11.75 -10.35
N ASP A 209 13.55 10.66 -11.10
CA ASP A 209 12.31 10.39 -11.84
C ASP A 209 11.25 9.78 -10.92
N ALA A 210 11.67 8.92 -10.01
CA ALA A 210 10.86 8.41 -8.90
C ALA A 210 11.70 8.29 -7.63
N LEU A 211 11.01 8.20 -6.49
CA LEU A 211 11.63 7.88 -5.21
C LEU A 211 11.01 6.59 -4.65
N TYR A 212 11.77 5.90 -3.82
CA TYR A 212 11.32 4.78 -3.01
C TYR A 212 11.80 4.95 -1.57
N TYR A 213 11.13 4.31 -0.62
CA TYR A 213 11.50 4.38 0.79
C TYR A 213 11.97 3.02 1.31
N TYR A 214 13.30 2.87 1.41
CA TYR A 214 13.95 1.58 1.59
C TYR A 214 13.51 0.77 2.82
N ASP A 215 13.34 1.42 3.98
CA ASP A 215 12.97 0.77 5.25
C ASP A 215 11.69 1.41 5.81
N ILE A 216 10.65 0.60 5.94
CA ILE A 216 9.33 0.99 6.46
C ILE A 216 9.03 0.40 7.84
N THR A 217 9.96 -0.35 8.43
CA THR A 217 9.69 -1.23 9.58
C THR A 217 9.51 -0.51 10.91
N TRP A 218 9.65 0.81 10.92
CA TRP A 218 9.39 1.70 12.06
C TRP A 218 7.91 2.04 12.25
N GLU A 219 7.06 1.68 11.29
CA GLU A 219 5.62 1.90 11.35
C GLU A 219 4.94 1.20 12.53
N SER A 220 3.84 1.74 13.06
CA SER A 220 3.09 1.08 14.13
C SER A 220 2.32 -0.13 13.60
N THR A 221 1.68 0.00 12.44
CA THR A 221 0.88 -1.04 11.79
C THR A 221 1.39 -1.32 10.36
N PRO A 222 1.19 -2.54 9.84
CA PRO A 222 1.67 -2.92 8.50
C PRO A 222 1.17 -1.97 7.40
N GLY A 223 2.09 -1.42 6.62
CA GLY A 223 1.80 -0.56 5.46
C GLY A 223 1.54 0.92 5.77
N LEU A 224 1.42 1.31 7.04
CA LEU A 224 1.15 2.70 7.43
C LEU A 224 2.19 3.69 6.88
N ALA A 225 3.47 3.33 6.85
CA ALA A 225 4.51 4.20 6.30
C ALA A 225 4.31 4.44 4.80
N MET A 226 3.91 3.43 4.04
CA MET A 226 3.63 3.54 2.61
C MET A 226 2.32 4.28 2.32
N ASN A 227 1.32 4.13 3.17
CA ASN A 227 0.09 4.92 3.10
C ASN A 227 0.39 6.43 3.29
N SER A 228 1.19 6.75 4.30
CA SER A 228 1.67 8.12 4.55
C SER A 228 2.52 8.65 3.39
N TYR A 229 3.44 7.84 2.87
CA TYR A 229 4.29 8.18 1.73
C TYR A 229 3.45 8.53 0.48
N ALA A 230 2.47 7.70 0.14
CA ALA A 230 1.58 7.92 -1.00
C ALA A 230 0.82 9.25 -0.86
N GLY A 231 0.24 9.52 0.31
CA GLY A 231 -0.46 10.79 0.56
C GLY A 231 0.48 12.02 0.48
N ARG A 232 1.73 11.90 0.96
CA ARG A 232 2.73 12.97 0.78
C ARG A 232 3.07 13.17 -0.71
N LEU A 233 3.08 12.10 -1.51
CA LEU A 233 3.48 12.15 -2.92
C LEU A 233 2.38 12.78 -3.76
N GLU A 234 1.12 12.45 -3.48
CA GLU A 234 -0.06 13.11 -4.04
C GLU A 234 -0.05 14.61 -3.77
N ASN A 235 0.30 15.02 -2.54
CA ASN A 235 0.44 16.42 -2.18
C ASN A 235 1.57 17.10 -2.96
N TYR A 236 2.74 16.44 -3.10
CA TYR A 236 3.83 16.94 -3.93
C TYR A 236 3.38 17.14 -5.38
N ASN A 237 2.78 16.11 -5.98
CA ASN A 237 2.29 16.09 -7.35
C ASN A 237 1.28 17.22 -7.59
N SER A 238 0.28 17.34 -6.72
CA SER A 238 -0.76 18.37 -6.78
C SER A 238 -0.19 19.78 -6.66
N SER A 239 0.73 20.01 -5.72
CA SER A 239 1.32 21.34 -5.49
C SER A 239 2.20 21.83 -6.64
N ARG A 240 2.77 20.91 -7.44
CA ARG A 240 3.70 21.22 -8.54
C ARG A 240 3.13 20.96 -9.93
N GLY A 241 1.92 20.44 -10.04
CA GLY A 241 1.34 20.03 -11.33
C GLY A 241 2.17 18.93 -12.00
N THR A 242 2.69 17.99 -11.21
CA THR A 242 3.49 16.85 -11.69
C THR A 242 2.74 15.54 -11.47
N ASN A 243 3.21 14.46 -12.09
CA ASN A 243 2.64 13.12 -11.95
C ASN A 243 3.76 12.09 -11.75
N LYS A 244 4.48 12.21 -10.62
CA LYS A 244 5.54 11.27 -10.23
C LYS A 244 4.90 9.96 -9.75
N PRO A 245 5.42 8.79 -10.18
CA PRO A 245 4.80 7.51 -9.84
C PRO A 245 5.03 7.13 -8.38
N PHE A 246 4.06 6.43 -7.80
CA PHE A 246 4.16 5.85 -6.47
C PHE A 246 4.83 4.48 -6.54
N ILE A 247 6.06 4.40 -6.03
CA ILE A 247 6.82 3.16 -5.90
C ILE A 247 6.69 2.66 -4.47
N ALA A 248 5.85 1.65 -4.26
CA ALA A 248 5.60 1.09 -2.94
C ALA A 248 6.76 0.19 -2.49
N THR A 249 7.18 0.32 -1.23
CA THR A 249 8.13 -0.62 -0.63
C THR A 249 7.40 -1.68 0.19
N VAL A 250 7.75 -2.95 0.00
CA VAL A 250 7.21 -4.08 0.77
C VAL A 250 8.33 -4.80 1.51
N MET A 251 8.05 -5.28 2.73
CA MET A 251 9.05 -5.89 3.61
C MET A 251 8.47 -7.05 4.39
N THR A 252 9.25 -8.12 4.53
CA THR A 252 8.81 -9.31 5.28
C THR A 252 8.81 -9.09 6.79
N GLY A 253 9.63 -8.15 7.26
CA GLY A 253 9.95 -7.83 8.65
C GLY A 253 11.38 -7.30 8.70
N TYR A 254 11.97 -7.26 9.90
CA TYR A 254 13.32 -6.72 10.12
C TYR A 254 13.89 -7.22 11.45
N ASP A 255 15.19 -7.49 11.56
CA ASP A 255 15.88 -7.81 12.82
C ASP A 255 17.40 -7.64 12.66
N ASP A 256 17.93 -6.52 13.12
CA ASP A 256 19.38 -6.21 13.11
C ASP A 256 20.00 -6.19 14.53
N LEU A 257 19.29 -6.75 15.53
CA LEU A 257 19.67 -6.71 16.96
C LEU A 257 21.07 -7.30 17.22
N ARG A 258 21.59 -8.12 16.31
CA ARG A 258 22.89 -8.80 16.43
C ARG A 258 24.06 -7.98 15.89
N ILE A 259 23.80 -6.99 15.05
CA ILE A 259 24.85 -6.19 14.39
C ILE A 259 24.81 -4.72 14.79
N ARG A 260 23.73 -4.24 15.44
CA ARG A 260 23.61 -2.85 15.88
C ARG A 260 23.30 -2.77 17.38
N PRO A 261 24.08 -1.99 18.17
CA PRO A 261 23.84 -1.81 19.61
C PRO A 261 22.45 -1.25 19.96
N ASN A 262 21.89 -0.41 19.09
CA ASN A 262 20.53 0.12 19.18
C ASN A 262 19.65 -0.47 18.07
N GLY A 263 19.78 -1.78 17.84
CA GLY A 263 19.07 -2.45 16.78
C GLY A 263 17.55 -2.41 16.94
N HIS A 264 16.87 -2.67 15.84
CA HIS A 264 15.42 -2.68 15.70
C HIS A 264 14.94 -4.07 15.27
N ARG A 265 13.70 -4.38 15.62
CA ARG A 265 13.05 -5.61 15.20
C ARG A 265 11.58 -5.36 14.84
N ARG A 266 11.20 -5.83 13.67
CA ARG A 266 9.82 -5.99 13.21
C ARG A 266 9.52 -7.47 12.98
N ASN A 267 8.62 -8.00 13.79
CA ASN A 267 8.19 -9.40 13.63
C ASN A 267 7.48 -9.58 12.29
N ARG A 268 7.77 -10.69 11.61
CA ARG A 268 7.08 -11.06 10.38
C ARG A 268 5.64 -11.55 10.60
N SER A 269 5.29 -11.90 11.84
CA SER A 269 3.96 -12.32 12.29
C SER A 269 3.35 -13.42 11.42
N GLY A 270 4.12 -14.46 11.11
CA GLY A 270 3.66 -15.56 10.25
C GLY A 270 3.40 -15.19 8.78
N GLY A 271 3.76 -13.98 8.36
CA GLY A 271 3.48 -13.44 7.02
C GLY A 271 2.52 -12.25 7.04
N GLU A 272 1.80 -11.99 8.14
CA GLU A 272 0.80 -10.93 8.22
C GLU A 272 1.38 -9.54 8.01
N TYR A 273 2.57 -9.26 8.55
CA TYR A 273 3.25 -7.98 8.31
C TYR A 273 3.50 -7.78 6.81
N TYR A 274 4.01 -8.82 6.14
CA TYR A 274 4.30 -8.77 4.71
C TYR A 274 3.03 -8.55 3.88
N ARG A 275 1.96 -9.30 4.16
CA ARG A 275 0.65 -9.16 3.51
C ARG A 275 0.10 -7.74 3.65
N GLY A 276 0.18 -7.14 4.84
CA GLY A 276 -0.27 -5.77 5.07
C GLY A 276 0.51 -4.72 4.26
N THR A 277 1.82 -4.89 4.11
CA THR A 277 2.61 -3.97 3.25
C THR A 277 2.21 -4.06 1.77
N TRP A 278 1.92 -5.26 1.27
CA TRP A 278 1.40 -5.47 -0.08
C TRP A 278 -0.02 -4.93 -0.27
N GLN A 279 -0.87 -5.07 0.76
CA GLN A 279 -2.23 -4.55 0.73
C GLN A 279 -2.23 -3.03 0.50
N THR A 280 -1.36 -2.30 1.21
CA THR A 280 -1.20 -0.86 0.97
C THR A 280 -0.73 -0.55 -0.45
N ALA A 281 0.20 -1.32 -1.02
CA ALA A 281 0.64 -1.12 -2.40
C ALA A 281 -0.51 -1.30 -3.41
N MET A 282 -1.42 -2.25 -3.15
CA MET A 282 -2.62 -2.46 -3.94
C MET A 282 -3.64 -1.33 -3.78
N ASP A 283 -4.02 -1.02 -2.53
CA ASP A 283 -5.06 -0.02 -2.21
C ASP A 283 -4.69 1.38 -2.67
N ARG A 284 -3.40 1.73 -2.60
CA ARG A 284 -2.86 3.01 -3.09
C ARG A 284 -2.51 3.00 -4.57
N ASN A 285 -2.89 1.93 -5.28
CA ASN A 285 -2.68 1.74 -6.72
C ASN A 285 -1.23 2.05 -7.16
N ALA A 286 -0.24 1.50 -6.44
CA ALA A 286 1.16 1.74 -6.73
C ALA A 286 1.53 1.37 -8.17
N ASP A 287 2.32 2.22 -8.82
CA ASP A 287 2.82 2.01 -10.19
C ASP A 287 3.86 0.89 -10.25
N ALA A 288 4.56 0.63 -9.14
CA ALA A 288 5.49 -0.48 -9.00
C ALA A 288 5.69 -0.85 -7.53
N VAL A 289 6.20 -2.05 -7.30
CA VAL A 289 6.65 -2.52 -5.99
C VAL A 289 8.17 -2.71 -5.99
N VAL A 290 8.82 -2.25 -4.93
CA VAL A 290 10.19 -2.61 -4.60
C VAL A 290 10.22 -3.37 -3.27
N LEU A 291 10.86 -4.53 -3.27
CA LEU A 291 10.94 -5.44 -2.15
C LEU A 291 12.29 -5.28 -1.47
N THR A 292 12.24 -4.97 -0.17
CA THR A 292 13.41 -4.98 0.71
C THR A 292 13.28 -6.21 1.61
N SER A 293 13.90 -7.35 1.29
CA SER A 293 14.84 -7.61 0.19
C SER A 293 14.79 -9.08 -0.30
N PHE A 294 15.45 -9.41 -1.42
CA PHE A 294 15.62 -10.81 -1.82
C PHE A 294 16.38 -11.59 -0.72
N ASN A 295 17.55 -11.10 -0.32
CA ASN A 295 18.47 -11.85 0.53
C ASN A 295 19.32 -11.01 1.52
N GLU A 296 18.81 -9.94 2.11
CA GLU A 296 19.52 -9.22 3.17
C GLU A 296 19.34 -9.89 4.55
N PHE A 297 20.16 -10.91 4.83
CA PHE A 297 20.13 -11.71 6.05
C PHE A 297 20.70 -10.99 7.28
N TYR A 298 21.61 -10.01 7.11
CA TYR A 298 22.11 -9.25 8.27
C TYR A 298 21.01 -8.39 8.93
N GLU A 299 20.05 -7.93 8.13
CA GLU A 299 18.90 -7.16 8.60
C GLU A 299 17.61 -8.01 8.70
N GLY A 300 17.67 -9.29 8.33
CA GLY A 300 16.54 -10.22 8.45
C GLY A 300 15.34 -9.85 7.58
N THR A 301 15.54 -9.21 6.42
CA THR A 301 14.46 -8.77 5.52
C THR A 301 14.22 -9.72 4.34
N HIS A 302 15.06 -10.76 4.21
CA HIS A 302 15.10 -11.73 3.10
C HIS A 302 13.78 -12.46 2.86
N ILE A 303 13.47 -12.71 1.57
CA ILE A 303 12.48 -13.70 1.12
C ILE A 303 13.12 -15.02 0.70
N GLU A 304 14.45 -15.05 0.49
CA GLU A 304 15.21 -16.24 0.11
C GLU A 304 14.98 -17.39 1.11
N PRO A 305 14.94 -18.66 0.66
CA PRO A 305 14.78 -19.79 1.55
C PRO A 305 15.78 -19.85 2.70
N SER A 306 15.26 -20.07 3.90
CA SER A 306 16.04 -20.02 5.13
C SER A 306 15.73 -21.17 6.09
N GLU A 307 16.58 -21.35 7.10
CA GLU A 307 16.40 -22.41 8.11
C GLU A 307 15.10 -22.24 8.91
N GLN A 308 14.68 -21.00 9.23
CA GLN A 308 13.45 -20.77 10.00
C GLN A 308 12.18 -20.73 9.16
N PHE A 309 12.25 -20.23 7.92
CA PHE A 309 11.04 -19.94 7.13
C PHE A 309 10.88 -20.83 5.91
N GLY A 310 11.88 -21.63 5.55
CA GLY A 310 11.86 -22.42 4.31
C GLY A 310 11.53 -21.52 3.12
N ASP A 311 10.68 -22.00 2.20
CA ASP A 311 10.27 -21.24 1.01
C ASP A 311 9.06 -20.32 1.20
N LEU A 312 8.59 -20.12 2.45
CA LEU A 312 7.33 -19.44 2.74
C LEU A 312 7.23 -18.09 2.03
N TYR A 313 8.28 -17.27 2.12
CA TYR A 313 8.25 -15.90 1.59
C TYR A 313 8.40 -15.83 0.08
N LEU A 314 9.03 -16.82 -0.58
CA LEU A 314 8.93 -16.94 -2.03
C LEU A 314 7.49 -17.24 -2.47
N ARG A 315 6.80 -18.18 -1.79
CA ARG A 315 5.40 -18.52 -2.10
C ARG A 315 4.45 -17.34 -1.85
N LEU A 316 4.64 -16.61 -0.76
CA LEU A 316 3.89 -15.38 -0.50
C LEU A 316 4.18 -14.30 -1.55
N THR A 317 5.43 -14.14 -1.98
CA THR A 317 5.77 -13.16 -3.03
C THR A 317 5.08 -13.52 -4.35
N GLN A 318 5.03 -14.81 -4.71
CA GLN A 318 4.29 -15.28 -5.88
C GLN A 318 2.80 -14.97 -5.79
N GLU A 319 2.17 -15.26 -4.65
CA GLU A 319 0.76 -15.00 -4.41
C GLU A 319 0.43 -13.50 -4.48
N LEU A 320 1.21 -12.68 -3.77
CA LEU A 320 0.96 -11.25 -3.60
C LEU A 320 1.32 -10.44 -4.84
N SER A 321 2.37 -10.83 -5.59
CA SER A 321 2.68 -10.21 -6.88
C SER A 321 1.58 -10.45 -7.91
N ALA A 322 1.02 -11.66 -7.95
CA ALA A 322 -0.12 -11.97 -8.82
C ALA A 322 -1.37 -11.18 -8.42
N GLN A 323 -1.67 -11.09 -7.13
CA GLN A 323 -2.76 -10.24 -6.61
C GLN A 323 -2.54 -8.78 -7.02
N PHE A 324 -1.36 -8.23 -6.79
CA PHE A 324 -1.01 -6.85 -7.14
C PHE A 324 -1.23 -6.53 -8.63
N ARG A 325 -0.78 -7.40 -9.53
CA ARG A 325 -0.97 -7.18 -10.99
C ARG A 325 -2.43 -7.29 -11.42
N SER A 326 -3.21 -8.13 -10.75
CA SER A 326 -4.63 -8.32 -11.04
C SER A 326 -5.57 -7.38 -10.27
N TYR A 327 -5.05 -6.68 -9.26
CA TYR A 327 -5.83 -5.82 -8.38
C TYR A 327 -6.37 -4.64 -9.17
N GLN A 328 -7.70 -4.56 -9.24
CA GLN A 328 -8.39 -3.39 -9.71
C GLN A 328 -8.87 -2.63 -8.48
N PRO A 329 -8.42 -1.37 -8.27
CA PRO A 329 -8.98 -0.57 -7.19
C PRO A 329 -10.50 -0.51 -7.37
N PRO A 330 -11.26 -0.58 -6.26
CA PRO A 330 -12.71 -0.47 -6.34
C PRO A 330 -13.05 0.79 -7.13
N PRO A 331 -14.03 0.72 -8.06
CA PRO A 331 -14.42 1.90 -8.83
C PRO A 331 -14.77 3.02 -7.85
N PRO A 332 -14.39 4.28 -8.16
CA PRO A 332 -14.79 5.40 -7.32
C PRO A 332 -16.30 5.35 -7.12
N PRO A 333 -16.79 5.68 -5.91
CA PRO A 333 -18.19 5.47 -5.57
C PRO A 333 -19.12 6.07 -6.64
N PRO A 334 -20.21 5.36 -7.02
CA PRO A 334 -21.01 5.68 -8.21
C PRO A 334 -21.57 7.10 -8.23
N ASP A 335 -21.76 7.71 -7.06
CA ASP A 335 -22.30 9.04 -6.91
C ASP A 335 -21.16 10.04 -6.82
N GLY A 336 -20.84 10.70 -7.94
CA GLY A 336 -19.88 11.81 -8.08
C GLY A 336 -20.23 13.07 -7.27
N GLY A 337 -20.61 12.91 -6.01
CA GLY A 337 -20.75 13.96 -5.01
C GLY A 337 -19.41 14.36 -4.40
N PRO A 338 -19.40 15.39 -3.54
CA PRO A 338 -18.17 15.87 -2.91
C PRO A 338 -17.50 14.77 -2.09
N CYS A 339 -16.16 14.81 -2.07
CA CYS A 339 -15.34 13.96 -1.21
C CYS A 339 -14.63 14.83 -0.17
N ARG A 340 -14.44 14.27 1.01
CA ARG A 340 -13.61 14.83 2.07
C ARG A 340 -12.50 13.84 2.39
N ALA A 341 -11.26 14.26 2.16
CA ALA A 341 -10.07 13.51 2.59
C ALA A 341 -9.81 13.74 4.09
N PHE A 342 -9.34 12.69 4.76
CA PHE A 342 -8.94 12.68 6.16
C PHE A 342 -7.44 12.34 6.24
N PRO A 343 -6.55 13.34 6.29
CA PRO A 343 -5.11 13.13 6.32
C PRO A 343 -4.62 12.25 7.48
N GLU A 344 -5.39 12.18 8.56
CA GLU A 344 -5.10 11.39 9.76
C GLU A 344 -5.07 9.88 9.47
N THR A 345 -5.91 9.41 8.54
CA THR A 345 -6.01 7.99 8.17
C THR A 345 -5.63 7.73 6.72
N GLY A 346 -5.55 8.78 5.89
CA GLY A 346 -5.25 8.67 4.46
C GLY A 346 -6.46 8.23 3.62
N HIS A 347 -7.64 8.14 4.22
CA HIS A 347 -8.89 7.77 3.55
C HIS A 347 -9.75 8.98 3.21
N GLN A 348 -10.73 8.76 2.32
CA GLN A 348 -11.75 9.76 2.01
C GLN A 348 -13.16 9.22 2.20
N VAL A 349 -14.09 10.10 2.53
CA VAL A 349 -15.52 9.79 2.52
C VAL A 349 -16.16 10.63 1.44
N CYS A 350 -16.99 10.00 0.61
CA CYS A 350 -17.56 10.64 -0.58
C CYS A 350 -19.09 10.54 -0.60
N GLY A 351 -19.70 11.43 -1.41
CA GLY A 351 -21.09 11.30 -1.85
C GLY A 351 -22.08 11.19 -0.69
N ARG A 352 -22.99 10.20 -0.80
CA ARG A 352 -24.09 10.03 0.16
C ARG A 352 -23.62 9.67 1.58
N MET A 353 -22.55 8.87 1.70
CA MET A 353 -21.98 8.53 3.01
C MET A 353 -21.34 9.73 3.68
N LEU A 354 -20.70 10.63 2.91
CA LEU A 354 -20.18 11.89 3.46
C LEU A 354 -21.31 12.77 3.97
N GLU A 355 -22.37 12.94 3.17
CA GLU A 355 -23.56 13.70 3.57
C GLU A 355 -24.17 13.13 4.86
N PHE A 356 -24.29 11.80 4.96
CA PHE A 356 -24.81 11.15 6.15
C PHE A 356 -23.90 11.37 7.37
N TRP A 357 -22.59 11.16 7.20
CA TRP A 357 -21.60 11.34 8.26
C TRP A 357 -21.66 12.77 8.82
N GLU A 358 -21.72 13.79 7.95
CA GLU A 358 -21.78 15.19 8.36
C GLU A 358 -23.08 15.56 9.07
N GLN A 359 -24.22 15.02 8.62
CA GLN A 359 -25.54 15.29 9.21
C GLN A 359 -25.74 14.63 10.57
N ASN A 360 -25.08 13.49 10.81
CA ASN A 360 -25.32 12.63 11.97
C ASN A 360 -24.24 12.72 13.05
N GLY A 361 -23.55 13.86 13.14
CA GLY A 361 -22.61 14.17 14.21
C GLY A 361 -21.14 13.94 13.89
N GLY A 362 -20.82 13.39 12.71
CA GLY A 362 -19.46 13.31 12.18
C GLY A 362 -18.45 12.63 13.11
N LEU A 363 -17.30 13.28 13.30
CA LEU A 363 -16.14 12.72 13.99
C LEU A 363 -16.45 12.23 15.43
N PRO A 364 -17.17 13.00 16.29
CA PRO A 364 -17.58 12.51 17.61
C PRO A 364 -18.40 11.21 17.63
N VAL A 365 -19.17 10.92 16.57
CA VAL A 365 -20.10 9.78 16.52
C VAL A 365 -19.48 8.59 15.81
N PHE A 366 -18.93 8.82 14.61
CA PHE A 366 -18.43 7.76 13.75
C PHE A 366 -16.91 7.56 13.85
N GLY A 367 -16.16 8.61 14.23
CA GLY A 367 -14.70 8.62 14.13
C GLY A 367 -14.19 8.87 12.71
N PHE A 368 -12.88 8.69 12.53
CA PHE A 368 -12.24 8.77 11.20
C PHE A 368 -12.60 7.55 10.33
N PRO A 369 -12.66 7.69 9.00
CA PRO A 369 -12.71 6.54 8.10
C PRO A 369 -11.42 5.73 8.23
N ILE A 370 -11.53 4.40 8.27
CA ILE A 370 -10.39 3.46 8.38
C ILE A 370 -10.29 2.51 7.17
N THR A 371 -11.21 2.66 6.20
CA THR A 371 -11.18 2.00 4.90
C THR A 371 -11.60 2.99 3.83
N GLU A 372 -11.34 2.66 2.55
CA GLU A 372 -12.12 3.22 1.44
C GLU A 372 -13.57 2.71 1.46
N GLN A 373 -14.42 3.28 0.61
CA GLN A 373 -15.73 2.70 0.34
C GLN A 373 -15.57 1.47 -0.59
N PHE A 374 -16.11 0.33 -0.21
CA PHE A 374 -16.01 -0.94 -0.95
C PHE A 374 -17.36 -1.66 -1.01
N GLU A 375 -17.49 -2.65 -1.89
CA GLU A 375 -18.67 -3.51 -1.95
C GLU A 375 -18.55 -4.68 -0.98
N GLU A 376 -19.57 -4.88 -0.15
CA GLU A 376 -19.66 -5.97 0.82
C GLU A 376 -20.97 -6.75 0.64
N GLN A 377 -20.96 -8.05 0.88
CA GLN A 377 -22.18 -8.87 0.89
C GLN A 377 -22.79 -8.88 2.29
N ILE A 378 -23.88 -8.15 2.47
CA ILE A 378 -24.61 -8.05 3.73
C ILE A 378 -26.01 -8.65 3.52
N GLU A 379 -26.33 -9.69 4.29
CA GLU A 379 -27.60 -10.43 4.18
C GLU A 379 -27.93 -10.90 2.74
N GLY A 380 -26.90 -11.25 1.96
CA GLY A 380 -27.03 -11.72 0.58
C GLY A 380 -27.28 -10.61 -0.45
N LYS A 381 -27.10 -9.35 -0.08
CA LYS A 381 -27.10 -8.20 -0.98
C LYS A 381 -25.71 -7.59 -1.08
N ALA A 382 -25.33 -7.19 -2.29
CA ALA A 382 -24.18 -6.31 -2.49
C ALA A 382 -24.54 -4.90 -2.00
N VAL A 383 -23.83 -4.42 -0.99
CA VAL A 383 -24.03 -3.11 -0.38
C VAL A 383 -22.71 -2.36 -0.43
N GLN A 384 -22.76 -1.06 -0.71
CA GLN A 384 -21.57 -0.23 -0.58
C GLN A 384 -21.35 0.08 0.90
N THR A 385 -20.16 -0.21 1.40
CA THR A 385 -19.78 -0.12 2.80
C THR A 385 -18.56 0.76 2.97
N GLN A 386 -18.49 1.50 4.07
CA GLN A 386 -17.24 2.08 4.56
C GLN A 386 -17.14 1.92 6.08
N ILE A 387 -15.96 1.53 6.57
CA ILE A 387 -15.71 1.35 8.00
C ILE A 387 -15.04 2.61 8.57
N PHE A 388 -15.52 3.02 9.74
CA PHE A 388 -15.01 4.12 10.55
C PHE A 388 -14.57 3.59 11.91
N GLU A 389 -13.85 4.39 12.70
CA GLU A 389 -13.31 3.93 13.99
C GLU A 389 -14.38 3.36 14.94
N ARG A 390 -15.61 3.88 14.90
CA ARG A 390 -16.69 3.50 15.83
C ARG A 390 -17.87 2.80 15.17
N ASN A 391 -17.99 2.85 13.84
CA ASN A 391 -19.18 2.43 13.12
C ASN A 391 -18.85 1.96 11.70
N ARG A 392 -19.76 1.18 11.11
CA ARG A 392 -19.76 0.82 9.68
C ARG A 392 -20.97 1.47 9.02
N LEU A 393 -20.75 2.26 7.97
CA LEU A 393 -21.83 2.85 7.17
C LEU A 393 -22.12 1.95 5.97
N GLU A 394 -23.41 1.67 5.73
CA GLU A 394 -23.92 0.78 4.69
C GLU A 394 -24.91 1.55 3.82
N LEU A 395 -24.64 1.71 2.53
CA LEU A 395 -25.48 2.46 1.59
C LEU A 395 -26.47 1.53 0.89
N HIS A 396 -27.76 1.71 1.20
CA HIS A 396 -28.92 1.00 0.68
C HIS A 396 -29.78 1.92 -0.21
N PRO A 397 -29.40 2.14 -1.48
CA PRO A 397 -30.09 3.09 -2.35
C PRO A 397 -31.53 2.67 -2.69
N GLU A 398 -31.93 1.44 -2.38
CA GLU A 398 -33.31 0.99 -2.51
C GLU A 398 -34.27 1.56 -1.46
N ASN A 399 -33.74 2.12 -0.37
CA ASN A 399 -34.54 2.73 0.69
C ASN A 399 -34.71 4.24 0.44
N ASP A 400 -35.83 4.80 0.91
CA ASP A 400 -36.01 6.25 0.91
C ASP A 400 -35.17 6.90 2.03
N ARG A 401 -34.63 8.10 1.73
CA ARG A 401 -33.96 8.94 2.75
C ARG A 401 -34.90 9.20 3.95
N PRO A 402 -34.38 9.18 5.19
CA PRO A 402 -32.97 9.06 5.59
C PRO A 402 -32.46 7.62 5.80
N TYR A 403 -33.24 6.59 5.43
CA TYR A 403 -32.94 5.16 5.68
C TYR A 403 -32.08 4.49 4.59
N ASP A 404 -31.61 5.29 3.64
CA ASP A 404 -30.72 4.88 2.56
C ASP A 404 -29.27 4.71 3.02
N VAL A 405 -28.92 5.17 4.22
CA VAL A 405 -27.66 4.81 4.90
C VAL A 405 -27.98 4.19 6.25
N LEU A 406 -27.52 2.96 6.45
CA LEU A 406 -27.71 2.19 7.68
C LEU A 406 -26.36 2.00 8.39
N LEU A 407 -26.45 1.67 9.68
CA LEU A 407 -25.30 1.35 10.52
C LEU A 407 -25.21 -0.15 10.73
N GLY A 408 -24.02 -0.68 10.45
CA GLY A 408 -23.67 -2.07 10.72
C GLY A 408 -23.71 -2.42 12.20
N ARG A 409 -23.94 -3.70 12.49
CA ARG A 409 -24.13 -4.21 13.86
C ARG A 409 -22.79 -4.52 14.54
N LEU A 410 -21.89 -3.53 14.58
CA LEU A 410 -20.52 -3.73 15.08
C LEU A 410 -20.45 -4.24 16.52
N GLY A 411 -21.46 -3.97 17.36
CA GLY A 411 -21.51 -4.54 18.71
C GLY A 411 -21.81 -6.04 18.71
N VAL A 412 -22.66 -6.51 17.80
CA VAL A 412 -22.85 -7.95 17.55
C VAL A 412 -21.57 -8.54 16.96
N ASP A 413 -21.04 -7.94 15.90
CA ASP A 413 -19.85 -8.44 15.19
C ASP A 413 -18.65 -8.55 16.13
N SER A 414 -18.46 -7.59 17.05
CA SER A 414 -17.41 -7.61 18.08
C SER A 414 -17.55 -8.78 19.05
N LEU A 415 -18.77 -9.08 19.51
CA LEU A 415 -19.00 -10.21 20.40
C LEU A 415 -18.81 -11.54 19.69
N GLU A 416 -19.27 -11.65 18.44
CA GLU A 416 -19.07 -12.85 17.61
C GLU A 416 -17.58 -13.11 17.33
N ALA A 417 -16.80 -12.07 17.03
CA ALA A 417 -15.35 -12.16 16.87
C ALA A 417 -14.62 -12.61 18.15
N GLN A 418 -15.19 -12.33 19.32
CA GLN A 418 -14.72 -12.80 20.62
C GLN A 418 -15.26 -14.21 20.99
N GLU A 419 -15.97 -14.87 20.08
CA GLU A 419 -16.66 -16.15 20.31
C GLU A 419 -17.69 -16.08 21.45
N ARG A 420 -18.30 -14.92 21.66
CA ARG A 420 -19.32 -14.68 22.70
C ARG A 420 -20.72 -14.68 22.09
N ASP A 421 -21.46 -15.77 22.30
CA ASP A 421 -22.86 -15.86 21.89
C ASP A 421 -23.75 -14.99 22.78
N TRP A 422 -24.05 -13.77 22.30
CA TRP A 422 -24.88 -12.80 23.01
C TRP A 422 -26.32 -13.26 23.20
N THR A 423 -26.83 -14.17 22.36
CA THR A 423 -28.21 -14.70 22.50
C THR A 423 -28.35 -15.63 23.71
N SER A 424 -27.23 -16.14 24.21
CA SER A 424 -27.14 -16.98 25.40
C SER A 424 -26.98 -16.19 26.71
N PHE A 425 -26.80 -14.87 26.63
CA PHE A 425 -26.60 -14.04 27.83
C PHE A 425 -27.82 -14.05 28.75
N GLY A 426 -27.56 -13.89 30.05
CA GLY A 426 -28.61 -13.78 31.06
C GLY A 426 -29.53 -12.58 30.78
N ARG A 427 -30.82 -12.75 31.04
CA ARG A 427 -31.84 -11.70 30.84
C ARG A 427 -31.97 -10.80 32.07
N SER A 428 -32.28 -9.55 31.82
CA SER A 428 -32.62 -8.56 32.85
C SER A 428 -34.00 -8.84 33.46
N ASP A 429 -34.30 -8.27 34.64
CA ASP A 429 -35.66 -8.28 35.20
C ASP A 429 -36.62 -7.56 34.22
N PRO A 430 -37.72 -8.19 33.78
CA PRO A 430 -38.70 -7.55 32.89
C PRO A 430 -39.35 -6.28 33.46
N ASN A 431 -39.25 -6.05 34.77
CA ASN A 431 -39.73 -4.82 35.43
C ASN A 431 -38.62 -3.76 35.62
N ALA A 432 -37.40 -4.02 35.15
CA ALA A 432 -36.32 -3.04 35.20
C ALA A 432 -36.67 -1.80 34.35
N PRO A 433 -36.23 -0.59 34.76
CA PRO A 433 -36.36 0.58 33.91
C PRO A 433 -35.60 0.37 32.60
N ASN A 434 -36.08 0.98 31.51
CA ASN A 434 -35.45 0.93 30.18
C ASN A 434 -35.24 -0.50 29.64
N TYR A 435 -36.19 -1.40 29.93
CA TYR A 435 -36.19 -2.78 29.47
C TYR A 435 -36.68 -2.90 28.01
N PHE A 436 -35.96 -3.71 27.24
CA PHE A 436 -36.24 -4.06 25.84
C PHE A 436 -36.69 -5.52 25.78
N ALA A 437 -37.95 -5.75 25.42
CA ALA A 437 -38.54 -7.08 25.44
C ALA A 437 -37.98 -8.00 24.34
N GLU A 438 -37.54 -7.39 23.24
CA GLU A 438 -36.99 -8.03 22.05
C GLU A 438 -35.68 -8.75 22.35
N THR A 439 -34.80 -8.14 23.16
CA THR A 439 -33.51 -8.73 23.55
C THR A 439 -33.53 -9.32 24.96
N GLY A 440 -34.52 -8.96 25.77
CA GLY A 440 -34.58 -9.34 27.19
C GLY A 440 -33.58 -8.60 28.07
N GLN A 441 -33.05 -7.46 27.60
CA GLN A 441 -32.06 -6.65 28.30
C GLN A 441 -32.61 -5.29 28.71
N ALA A 442 -32.03 -4.70 29.75
CA ALA A 442 -32.31 -3.33 30.16
C ALA A 442 -31.05 -2.47 30.06
N ILE A 443 -31.21 -1.22 29.62
CA ILE A 443 -30.08 -0.26 29.59
C ILE A 443 -29.77 0.17 31.02
N ALA A 444 -28.50 0.06 31.40
CA ALA A 444 -28.04 0.45 32.73
C ALA A 444 -28.32 1.94 33.01
N PRO A 445 -28.65 2.33 34.25
CA PRO A 445 -28.86 3.73 34.61
C PRO A 445 -27.70 4.67 34.23
N GLU A 446 -26.48 4.16 34.28
CA GLU A 446 -25.23 4.85 33.90
C GLU A 446 -25.22 5.22 32.40
N PHE A 447 -25.87 4.43 31.56
CA PHE A 447 -25.87 4.57 30.10
C PHE A 447 -27.14 5.18 29.54
N TRP A 448 -28.28 5.09 30.25
CA TRP A 448 -29.57 5.55 29.74
C TRP A 448 -29.56 7.01 29.29
N GLY A 449 -29.00 7.90 30.10
CA GLY A 449 -28.96 9.33 29.77
C GLY A 449 -28.16 9.62 28.49
N TYR A 450 -27.09 8.87 28.24
CA TYR A 450 -26.31 8.97 27.01
C TYR A 450 -27.09 8.37 25.83
N TRP A 451 -27.61 7.15 25.98
CA TRP A 451 -28.36 6.48 24.92
C TRP A 451 -29.59 7.31 24.49
N SER A 452 -30.39 7.81 25.44
CA SER A 452 -31.64 8.53 25.14
C SER A 452 -31.45 9.95 24.62
N SER A 453 -30.24 10.51 24.72
CA SER A 453 -29.95 11.89 24.32
C SER A 453 -29.07 11.98 23.07
N ASN A 454 -28.63 10.84 22.54
CA ASN A 454 -27.84 10.74 21.32
C ASN A 454 -28.56 9.81 20.34
N GLY A 455 -28.46 10.12 19.06
CA GLY A 455 -29.17 9.41 18.00
C GLY A 455 -28.86 10.02 16.65
N LEU A 456 -29.25 9.32 15.58
CA LEU A 456 -29.24 9.86 14.23
C LEU A 456 -30.20 11.06 14.13
N GLU A 457 -30.13 11.82 13.05
CA GLU A 457 -31.00 12.96 12.79
C GLU A 457 -31.95 12.62 11.64
N PHE A 458 -33.23 12.40 11.95
CA PHE A 458 -34.22 11.96 10.96
C PHE A 458 -35.36 12.94 10.74
N ASP A 459 -35.72 13.76 11.73
CA ASP A 459 -36.95 14.55 11.71
C ASP A 459 -36.74 16.08 11.82
N GLY A 460 -35.49 16.52 11.96
CA GLY A 460 -35.09 17.91 12.07
C GLY A 460 -35.53 18.58 13.38
N GLN A 461 -35.98 17.82 14.38
CA GLN A 461 -36.46 18.35 15.65
C GLN A 461 -35.33 18.50 16.66
N ALA A 462 -35.52 19.41 17.63
CA ALA A 462 -34.58 19.55 18.72
C ALA A 462 -34.73 18.40 19.73
N GLY A 463 -33.61 17.74 20.04
CA GLY A 463 -33.57 16.58 20.95
C GLY A 463 -33.34 15.29 20.16
N LYS A 464 -33.51 14.14 20.82
CA LYS A 464 -33.45 12.82 20.17
C LYS A 464 -34.65 11.99 20.56
N SER A 465 -35.33 11.49 19.55
CA SER A 465 -36.41 10.54 19.70
C SER A 465 -35.86 9.15 20.02
N PHE A 466 -36.69 8.30 20.60
CA PHE A 466 -36.32 6.91 20.85
C PHE A 466 -35.89 6.18 19.57
N ALA A 467 -36.55 6.47 18.44
CA ALA A 467 -36.23 5.84 17.15
C ALA A 467 -34.85 6.27 16.64
N GLU A 468 -34.46 7.52 16.85
CA GLU A 468 -33.14 8.03 16.46
C GLU A 468 -32.02 7.44 17.31
N SER A 469 -32.23 7.32 18.62
CA SER A 469 -31.31 6.64 19.53
C SER A 469 -31.17 5.16 19.18
N LEU A 470 -32.30 4.51 18.90
CA LEU A 470 -32.34 3.12 18.47
C LEU A 470 -31.63 2.93 17.13
N ALA A 471 -31.75 3.86 16.19
CA ALA A 471 -31.09 3.76 14.90
C ALA A 471 -29.57 3.94 15.00
N LEU A 472 -29.09 4.77 15.93
CA LEU A 472 -27.65 4.95 16.16
C LEU A 472 -27.02 3.75 16.87
N PHE A 473 -27.59 3.34 18.01
CA PHE A 473 -26.94 2.36 18.89
C PHE A 473 -27.51 0.94 18.78
N GLY A 474 -28.77 0.82 18.35
CA GLY A 474 -29.53 -0.41 18.45
C GLY A 474 -29.98 -0.73 19.86
N MET A 475 -30.55 -1.92 20.00
CA MET A 475 -31.03 -2.45 21.28
C MET A 475 -29.86 -2.92 22.17
N PRO A 476 -29.98 -2.88 23.52
CA PRO A 476 -29.02 -3.51 24.39
C PRO A 476 -29.04 -5.03 24.17
N ILE A 477 -27.86 -5.64 24.00
CA ILE A 477 -27.70 -7.08 23.79
C ILE A 477 -26.97 -7.79 24.95
N SER A 478 -26.42 -7.02 25.89
CA SER A 478 -25.86 -7.54 27.13
C SER A 478 -26.41 -6.83 28.37
N ALA A 479 -26.25 -7.45 29.54
CA ALA A 479 -26.27 -6.75 30.82
C ALA A 479 -24.99 -5.89 30.96
N PRO A 480 -24.98 -4.85 31.81
CA PRO A 480 -23.75 -4.13 32.13
C PRO A 480 -22.79 -5.03 32.91
N VAL A 481 -21.52 -5.07 32.51
CA VAL A 481 -20.47 -5.90 33.10
C VAL A 481 -19.14 -5.15 33.09
N MET A 482 -18.27 -5.40 34.07
CA MET A 482 -16.91 -4.85 34.05
C MET A 482 -16.09 -5.59 33.00
N GLU A 483 -15.49 -4.85 32.08
CA GLU A 483 -14.61 -5.39 31.03
C GLU A 483 -13.32 -4.59 30.97
N VAL A 484 -12.22 -5.25 30.59
CA VAL A 484 -10.95 -4.59 30.34
C VAL A 484 -11.00 -3.98 28.93
N ASN A 485 -10.80 -2.67 28.83
CA ASN A 485 -10.69 -1.99 27.55
C ASN A 485 -9.37 -2.40 26.87
N PRO A 486 -9.42 -2.89 25.61
CA PRO A 486 -8.24 -3.40 24.92
C PRO A 486 -7.23 -2.31 24.52
N THR A 487 -7.66 -1.04 24.48
CA THR A 487 -6.85 0.11 24.06
C THR A 487 -5.95 0.63 25.19
N ASP A 488 -6.44 0.70 26.43
CA ASP A 488 -5.69 1.27 27.55
C ASP A 488 -5.44 0.28 28.71
N GLY A 489 -6.03 -0.91 28.66
CA GLY A 489 -5.90 -1.96 29.67
C GLY A 489 -6.63 -1.65 30.99
N GLN A 490 -7.44 -0.60 31.05
CA GLN A 490 -8.24 -0.27 32.24
C GLN A 490 -9.56 -1.02 32.25
N GLU A 491 -10.14 -1.19 33.44
CA GLU A 491 -11.41 -1.89 33.62
C GLU A 491 -12.56 -0.87 33.71
N TYR A 492 -13.54 -0.99 32.81
CA TYR A 492 -14.69 -0.10 32.75
C TYR A 492 -15.99 -0.88 32.85
N LEU A 493 -17.01 -0.28 33.49
CA LEU A 493 -18.36 -0.79 33.36
C LEU A 493 -18.77 -0.62 31.90
N THR A 494 -19.19 -1.71 31.28
CA THR A 494 -19.38 -1.81 29.84
C THR A 494 -20.74 -2.44 29.53
N GLN A 495 -21.43 -1.94 28.51
CA GLN A 495 -22.64 -2.57 27.98
C GLN A 495 -22.60 -2.58 26.46
N HIS A 496 -22.95 -3.74 25.89
CA HIS A 496 -23.00 -3.95 24.43
C HIS A 496 -24.42 -3.72 23.92
N PHE A 497 -24.49 -3.04 22.78
CA PHE A 497 -25.68 -2.77 21.99
C PHE A 497 -25.49 -3.37 20.60
N GLU A 498 -26.53 -3.45 19.79
CA GLU A 498 -26.40 -4.05 18.45
C GLU A 498 -25.31 -3.37 17.61
N ARG A 499 -25.12 -2.05 17.74
CA ARG A 499 -24.22 -1.26 16.88
C ARG A 499 -23.08 -0.57 17.62
N ALA A 500 -23.02 -0.69 18.95
CA ALA A 500 -22.05 0.04 19.75
C ALA A 500 -21.70 -0.69 21.05
N ARG A 501 -20.55 -0.34 21.63
CA ARG A 501 -20.17 -0.70 23.00
C ARG A 501 -20.01 0.58 23.80
N PHE A 502 -20.69 0.68 24.93
CA PHE A 502 -20.60 1.85 25.82
C PHE A 502 -19.70 1.53 26.99
N GLU A 503 -18.85 2.49 27.36
CA GLU A 503 -17.91 2.41 28.47
C GLU A 503 -18.15 3.58 29.42
N TYR A 504 -18.28 3.28 30.71
CA TYR A 504 -18.49 4.31 31.74
C TYR A 504 -17.15 4.71 32.36
N HIS A 505 -16.80 5.99 32.20
CA HIS A 505 -15.56 6.60 32.67
C HIS A 505 -15.83 7.49 33.89
N PRO A 506 -15.76 6.95 35.13
CA PRO A 506 -16.03 7.72 36.35
C PRO A 506 -15.11 8.94 36.53
N GLU A 507 -13.90 8.88 35.99
CA GLU A 507 -12.94 10.00 35.95
C GLU A 507 -13.46 11.22 35.18
N ASN A 508 -14.41 11.01 34.26
CA ASN A 508 -15.03 12.06 33.44
C ASN A 508 -16.40 12.51 34.00
N ALA A 509 -16.75 12.12 35.23
CA ALA A 509 -18.03 12.45 35.84
C ALA A 509 -18.31 13.97 35.82
N GLY A 510 -19.53 14.34 35.40
CA GLY A 510 -19.94 15.74 35.25
C GLY A 510 -19.57 16.36 33.89
N THR A 511 -18.95 15.60 32.98
CA THR A 511 -18.69 16.01 31.61
C THR A 511 -19.54 15.20 30.62
N PRO A 512 -19.67 15.66 29.35
CA PRO A 512 -20.27 14.86 28.28
C PRO A 512 -19.51 13.56 27.95
N TYR A 513 -18.28 13.40 28.44
CA TYR A 513 -17.38 12.27 28.14
C TYR A 513 -17.40 11.19 29.23
N VAL A 514 -18.38 11.22 30.13
CA VAL A 514 -18.57 10.18 31.16
C VAL A 514 -18.98 8.84 30.55
N VAL A 515 -19.58 8.85 29.36
CA VAL A 515 -19.80 7.64 28.55
C VAL A 515 -19.04 7.82 27.25
N LEU A 516 -18.17 6.84 26.94
CA LEU A 516 -17.44 6.78 25.67
C LEU A 516 -17.89 5.55 24.87
N LEU A 517 -17.74 5.64 23.55
CA LEU A 517 -17.99 4.54 22.64
C LEU A 517 -16.67 3.80 22.37
N GLY A 518 -16.70 2.48 22.50
CA GLY A 518 -15.60 1.61 22.09
C GLY A 518 -15.27 1.79 20.60
N LEU A 519 -14.01 1.62 20.24
CA LEU A 519 -13.52 1.80 18.86
C LEU A 519 -13.74 0.52 18.06
N LEU A 520 -14.97 0.01 18.03
CA LEU A 520 -15.28 -1.32 17.50
C LEU A 520 -14.84 -1.51 16.06
N GLY A 521 -14.88 -0.46 15.24
CA GLY A 521 -14.38 -0.53 13.86
C GLY A 521 -12.87 -0.75 13.81
N ARG A 522 -12.10 -0.07 14.66
CA ARG A 522 -10.65 -0.28 14.79
C ARG A 522 -10.33 -1.68 15.33
N GLU A 523 -11.00 -2.08 16.39
CA GLU A 523 -10.79 -3.37 17.07
C GLU A 523 -11.04 -4.56 16.14
N LEU A 524 -12.13 -4.53 15.38
CA LEU A 524 -12.48 -5.59 14.42
C LEU A 524 -11.54 -5.65 13.21
N ASN A 525 -10.83 -4.57 12.91
CA ASN A 525 -9.90 -4.48 11.77
C ASN A 525 -8.41 -4.53 12.20
N GLY A 526 -8.12 -4.80 13.48
CA GLY A 526 -6.76 -4.92 13.98
C GLY A 526 -5.94 -3.62 13.92
N ILE A 527 -6.61 -2.47 14.01
CA ILE A 527 -6.00 -1.14 13.96
C ILE A 527 -5.87 -0.61 15.40
N GLU A 528 -4.67 -0.62 15.98
CA GLU A 528 -4.41 -0.05 17.32
C GLU A 528 -4.55 1.47 17.33
#